data_AF-A0AAE9MW26-F1
#
_entry.id   AF-A0AAE9MW26-F1
#
_cell.length_a   1.000
_cell.length_b   1.000
_cell.length_c   1.000
_cell.angle_alpha   90.00
_cell.angle_beta   90.00
_cell.angle_gamma   90.00
#
_symmetry.space_group_name_H-M   'P 1'
#
loop_
_entity.id
_entity.type
_entity.pdbx_description
1 polymer ?
#
loop_
_entity_poly.entity_id
_entity_poly.type
_entity_poly.pdbx_seq_one_letter_code
_entity_poly.pdbx_strand_id
1 'polypeptide(L)'
;MNIHKLIEVVNYMLKKYECRLNYTKLLKMLYLADRQSYNDTGSSITGDTYTALKAGPILSNTYNLIRNKGKQNDQSLWNSRFLKDGCDLVALTDKIPCNTLSDYEKEVLDGIDSKFHNYTFTDLIEYTHANCPEWKSPKDSAIPISIESILQALGKSPDEISFLIEEELSFAQEEAALAQLSELNA
;
A
#
# COMPACT_ATOMS: atom_id res chain seq x y z
N MET A 1 6.73 -6.69 -2.08
CA MET A 1 6.23 -6.28 -0.74
C MET A 1 7.14 -6.82 0.35
N ASN A 2 7.70 -5.93 1.17
CA ASN A 2 8.42 -6.29 2.40
C ASN A 2 7.49 -6.09 3.61
N ILE A 3 7.17 -7.15 4.35
CA ILE A 3 6.20 -7.09 5.47
C ILE A 3 6.65 -6.19 6.62
N HIS A 4 7.95 -6.12 6.91
CA HIS A 4 8.47 -5.26 7.98
C HIS A 4 8.23 -3.78 7.63
N LYS A 5 8.59 -3.38 6.40
CA LYS A 5 8.34 -2.03 5.90
C LYS A 5 6.85 -1.71 5.89
N LEU A 6 6.00 -2.63 5.42
CA LEU A 6 4.54 -2.45 5.44
C LEU A 6 4.00 -2.20 6.86
N ILE A 7 4.47 -2.96 7.85
CA ILE A 7 4.09 -2.76 9.25
C ILE A 7 4.50 -1.37 9.73
N GLU A 8 5.68 -0.88 9.37
CA GLU A 8 6.12 0.47 9.72
C GLU A 8 5.23 1.53 9.05
N VAL A 9 4.92 1.40 7.75
CA VAL A 9 4.01 2.30 7.02
C VAL A 9 2.62 2.34 7.68
N VAL A 10 2.03 1.17 7.96
CA VAL A 10 0.70 1.08 8.56
C VAL A 10 0.69 1.68 9.96
N ASN A 11 1.69 1.35 10.78
CA ASN A 11 1.79 1.90 12.14
C ASN A 11 2.00 3.42 12.11
N TYR A 12 2.83 3.92 11.20
CA TYR A 12 3.06 5.35 11.02
C TYR A 12 1.76 6.10 10.75
N MET A 13 0.92 5.56 9.86
CA MET A 13 -0.41 6.11 9.58
C MET A 13 -1.35 5.99 10.79
N LEU A 14 -1.43 4.83 11.43
CA LEU A 14 -2.35 4.62 12.58
C LEU A 14 -2.03 5.53 13.77
N LYS A 15 -0.76 5.89 14.01
CA LYS A 15 -0.37 6.79 15.11
C LYS A 15 -0.99 8.19 14.99
N LYS A 16 -1.37 8.60 13.78
CA LYS A 16 -2.08 9.87 13.52
C LYS A 16 -3.56 9.83 13.90
N TYR A 17 -4.08 8.64 14.21
CA TYR A 17 -5.49 8.37 14.51
C TYR A 17 -5.63 7.59 15.84
N GLU A 18 -4.86 7.95 16.86
CA GLU A 18 -4.93 7.28 18.18
C GLU A 18 -4.76 5.75 18.09
N CYS A 19 -3.94 5.28 17.15
CA CYS A 19 -3.69 3.86 16.88
C CYS A 19 -4.92 3.06 16.41
N ARG A 20 -5.98 3.73 15.93
CA ARG A 20 -7.22 3.10 15.45
C ARG A 20 -7.78 3.82 14.24
N LEU A 21 -8.02 3.09 13.14
CA LEU A 21 -8.60 3.69 11.94
C LEU A 21 -9.46 2.70 11.17
N ASN A 22 -10.54 3.20 10.57
CA ASN A 22 -11.31 2.42 9.61
C ASN A 22 -10.40 1.89 8.50
N TYR A 23 -10.37 0.57 8.31
CA TYR A 23 -9.39 -0.04 7.42
C TYR A 23 -9.63 0.32 5.94
N THR A 24 -10.85 0.72 5.56
CA THR A 24 -11.13 1.17 4.19
C THR A 24 -10.49 2.53 3.94
N LYS A 25 -10.62 3.47 4.88
CA LYS A 25 -9.90 4.75 4.84
C LYS A 25 -8.39 4.54 4.76
N LEU A 26 -7.84 3.68 5.62
CA LEU A 26 -6.41 3.34 5.60
C LEU A 26 -5.98 2.81 4.22
N LEU A 27 -6.67 1.82 3.67
CA LEU A 27 -6.35 1.25 2.36
C LEU A 27 -6.38 2.29 1.23
N LYS A 28 -7.32 3.25 1.27
CA LYS A 28 -7.36 4.32 0.27
C LYS A 28 -6.20 5.28 0.39
N MET A 29 -5.85 5.68 1.61
CA MET A 29 -4.71 6.57 1.83
C MET A 29 -3.39 5.91 1.42
N LEU A 30 -3.20 4.63 1.78
CA LEU A 30 -2.00 3.90 1.35
C LEU A 30 -1.94 3.73 -0.16
N TYR A 31 -3.07 3.49 -0.83
CA TYR A 31 -3.10 3.40 -2.29
C TYR A 31 -2.71 4.74 -2.93
N LEU A 32 -3.23 5.85 -2.40
CA LEU A 32 -2.89 7.19 -2.87
C LEU A 32 -1.43 7.55 -2.58
N ALA A 33 -0.85 7.06 -1.48
CA ALA A 33 0.57 7.23 -1.16
C ALA A 33 1.46 6.47 -2.16
N ASP A 34 1.14 5.21 -2.47
CA ASP A 34 1.85 4.45 -3.50
C ASP A 34 1.69 5.10 -4.88
N ARG A 35 0.49 5.56 -5.22
CA ARG A 35 0.22 6.26 -6.49
C ARG A 35 1.01 7.56 -6.61
N GLN A 36 1.12 8.34 -5.53
CA GLN A 36 1.97 9.53 -5.48
C GLN A 36 3.45 9.15 -5.66
N SER A 37 3.91 8.09 -4.99
CA SER A 37 5.29 7.63 -5.12
C SER A 37 5.62 7.16 -6.54
N TYR A 38 4.72 6.42 -7.20
CA TYR A 38 4.87 6.10 -8.62
C TYR A 38 5.00 7.33 -9.51
N ASN A 39 4.27 8.40 -9.20
CA ASN A 39 4.36 9.63 -9.98
C ASN A 39 5.72 10.31 -9.84
N ASP A 40 6.23 10.35 -8.61
CA ASP A 40 7.38 11.16 -8.23
C ASP A 40 8.71 10.42 -8.47
N THR A 41 8.75 9.11 -8.17
CA THR A 41 9.98 8.29 -8.22
C THR A 41 9.90 7.08 -9.13
N GLY A 42 8.70 6.69 -9.58
CA GLY A 42 8.51 5.52 -10.43
C GLY A 42 8.34 4.19 -9.68
N SER A 43 8.43 4.19 -8.35
CA SER A 43 8.20 3.01 -7.49
C SER A 43 7.25 3.30 -6.33
N SER A 44 6.63 2.25 -5.79
CA SER A 44 5.71 2.34 -4.65
C SER A 44 6.42 2.36 -3.29
N ILE A 45 5.72 2.82 -2.25
CA ILE A 45 6.21 2.81 -0.87
C ILE A 45 6.06 1.41 -0.28
N THR A 46 4.88 0.80 -0.47
CA THR A 46 4.53 -0.46 0.18
C THR A 46 5.02 -1.69 -0.57
N GLY A 47 5.21 -1.59 -1.89
CA GLY A 47 5.51 -2.73 -2.76
C GLY A 47 4.36 -3.74 -2.83
N ASP A 48 3.12 -3.32 -2.52
CA ASP A 48 1.92 -4.16 -2.60
C ASP A 48 1.44 -4.33 -4.06
N THR A 49 0.50 -5.24 -4.28
CA THR A 49 -0.22 -5.39 -5.54
C THR A 49 -1.60 -4.75 -5.42
N TYR A 50 -2.18 -4.36 -6.56
CA TYR A 50 -3.39 -3.54 -6.54
C TYR A 50 -4.57 -4.26 -7.18
N THR A 51 -5.77 -4.00 -6.66
CA THR A 51 -7.01 -4.56 -7.20
C THR A 51 -8.14 -3.55 -7.12
N ALA A 52 -8.89 -3.45 -8.21
CA ALA A 52 -10.14 -2.72 -8.28
C ALA A 52 -11.25 -3.58 -7.64
N LEU A 53 -11.83 -3.06 -6.56
CA LEU A 53 -13.06 -3.56 -5.95
C LEU A 53 -14.19 -2.54 -6.13
N LYS A 54 -15.42 -2.94 -5.77
CA LYS A 54 -16.61 -2.06 -5.85
C LYS A 54 -16.45 -0.72 -5.13
N ALA A 55 -15.69 -0.72 -4.02
CA ALA A 55 -15.42 0.47 -3.23
C ALA A 55 -14.10 1.16 -3.64
N GLY A 56 -13.61 0.97 -4.85
CA GLY A 56 -12.38 1.62 -5.35
C GLY A 56 -11.14 0.72 -5.33
N PRO A 57 -9.97 1.26 -5.69
CA PRO A 57 -8.70 0.55 -5.71
C PRO A 57 -8.20 0.24 -4.29
N ILE A 58 -7.55 -0.90 -4.10
CA ILE A 58 -7.01 -1.33 -2.81
C ILE A 58 -5.62 -1.95 -2.96
N LEU A 59 -4.87 -1.97 -1.86
CA LEU A 59 -3.70 -2.81 -1.64
C LEU A 59 -4.15 -4.24 -1.31
N SER A 60 -3.86 -5.18 -2.19
CA SER A 60 -4.39 -6.55 -2.15
C SER A 60 -3.81 -7.38 -1.02
N ASN A 61 -2.49 -7.36 -0.83
CA ASN A 61 -1.85 -8.14 0.23
C ASN A 61 -2.19 -7.55 1.60
N THR A 62 -2.15 -6.22 1.74
CA THR A 62 -2.58 -5.53 2.96
C THR A 62 -4.04 -5.84 3.31
N TYR A 63 -4.95 -5.80 2.33
CA TYR A 63 -6.34 -6.17 2.54
C TYR A 63 -6.51 -7.63 2.96
N ASN A 64 -5.73 -8.55 2.38
CA ASN A 64 -5.72 -9.96 2.79
C ASN A 64 -5.20 -10.13 4.23
N LEU A 65 -4.14 -9.44 4.63
CA LEU A 65 -3.61 -9.45 6.00
C LEU A 65 -4.66 -8.96 7.01
N ILE A 66 -5.33 -7.84 6.72
CA ILE A 66 -6.45 -7.32 7.53
C ILE A 66 -7.56 -8.37 7.68
N ARG A 67 -7.82 -9.17 6.65
CA ARG A 67 -8.87 -10.20 6.63
C ARG A 67 -8.44 -11.57 7.13
N ASN A 68 -7.23 -11.73 7.68
CA ASN A 68 -6.66 -13.01 8.08
C ASN A 68 -6.58 -14.02 6.91
N LYS A 69 -6.17 -13.54 5.73
CA LYS A 69 -6.00 -14.32 4.50
C LYS A 69 -4.60 -14.14 3.88
N GLY A 70 -3.65 -13.58 4.62
CA GLY A 70 -2.25 -13.47 4.20
C GLY A 70 -1.51 -14.80 4.27
N LYS A 71 -0.26 -14.82 3.80
CA LYS A 71 0.65 -15.96 3.95
C LYS A 71 0.99 -16.18 5.43
N GLN A 72 1.19 -17.42 5.86
CA GLN A 72 1.31 -17.78 7.28
C GLN A 72 2.35 -16.95 8.06
N ASN A 73 3.55 -16.76 7.49
CA ASN A 73 4.63 -16.01 8.16
C ASN A 73 4.29 -14.52 8.26
N ASP A 74 3.88 -13.90 7.16
CA ASP A 74 3.48 -12.49 7.12
C ASP A 74 2.26 -12.22 8.03
N GLN A 75 1.28 -13.14 8.02
CA GLN A 75 0.08 -13.04 8.84
C GLN A 75 0.39 -13.13 10.34
N SER A 76 1.31 -14.02 10.72
CA SER A 76 1.76 -14.14 12.11
C SER A 76 2.41 -12.84 12.59
N LEU A 77 3.29 -12.26 11.76
CA LEU A 77 3.95 -10.99 12.09
C LEU A 77 2.94 -9.83 12.13
N TRP A 78 2.02 -9.75 11.16
CA TRP A 78 0.93 -8.77 11.14
C TRP A 78 0.06 -8.84 12.40
N ASN A 79 -0.41 -10.04 12.76
CA ASN A 79 -1.27 -10.27 13.92
C ASN A 79 -0.56 -9.99 15.25
N SER A 80 0.78 -10.02 15.29
CA SER A 80 1.55 -9.59 16.47
C SER A 80 1.50 -8.07 16.71
N ARG A 81 1.13 -7.29 15.69
CA ARG A 81 1.16 -5.81 15.71
C ARG A 81 -0.21 -5.17 15.57
N PHE A 82 -1.14 -5.81 14.87
CA PHE A 82 -2.44 -5.25 14.57
C PHE A 82 -3.59 -6.22 14.84
N LEU A 83 -4.72 -5.66 15.24
CA LEU A 83 -5.98 -6.37 15.43
C LEU A 83 -7.07 -5.70 14.57
N LYS A 84 -7.87 -6.50 13.87
CA LYS A 84 -9.09 -6.03 13.22
C LYS A 84 -10.24 -6.06 14.22
N ASP A 85 -10.78 -4.90 14.54
CA ASP A 85 -11.98 -4.72 15.39
C ASP A 85 -13.12 -4.16 14.54
N GLY A 86 -14.08 -5.01 14.15
CA GLY A 86 -15.16 -4.61 13.25
C GLY A 86 -14.65 -4.10 11.90
N CYS A 87 -14.87 -2.81 11.64
CA CYS A 87 -14.42 -2.09 10.44
C CYS A 87 -13.11 -1.32 10.64
N ASP A 88 -12.50 -1.41 11.82
CA ASP A 88 -11.27 -0.72 12.17
C ASP A 88 -10.09 -1.67 12.21
N LEU A 89 -8.91 -1.12 11.95
CA LEU A 89 -7.62 -1.71 12.26
C LEU A 89 -7.04 -0.96 13.46
N VAL A 90 -6.59 -1.72 14.46
CA VAL A 90 -6.05 -1.20 15.72
C VAL A 90 -4.60 -1.67 15.86
N ALA A 91 -3.69 -0.76 16.18
CA ALA A 91 -2.33 -1.13 16.56
C ALA A 91 -2.29 -1.58 18.02
N LEU A 92 -1.67 -2.74 18.28
CA LEU A 92 -1.50 -3.30 19.62
C LEU A 92 -0.40 -2.60 20.41
N THR A 93 0.45 -1.82 19.72
CA THR A 93 1.53 -1.03 20.30
C THR A 93 1.83 0.16 19.41
N ASP A 94 2.10 1.32 20.02
CA ASP A 94 2.53 2.55 19.35
C ASP A 94 4.06 2.65 19.20
N LYS A 95 4.80 1.66 19.74
CA LYS A 95 6.27 1.64 19.84
C LYS A 95 6.97 0.92 18.68
N ILE A 96 6.30 0.76 17.54
CA ILE A 96 6.96 0.22 16.35
C ILE A 96 7.88 1.32 15.79
N PRO A 97 9.20 1.09 15.71
CA PRO A 97 10.13 2.05 15.11
C PRO A 97 9.84 2.19 13.61
N CYS A 98 10.21 3.32 13.03
CA CYS A 98 10.03 3.60 11.60
C CYS A 98 11.41 3.75 10.94
N ASN A 99 12.29 2.78 11.19
CA ASN A 99 13.69 2.86 10.81
C ASN A 99 13.92 2.51 9.34
N THR A 100 12.97 1.83 8.70
CA THR A 100 13.03 1.47 7.28
C THR A 100 12.40 2.51 6.37
N LEU A 101 11.58 3.42 6.92
CA LEU A 101 10.99 4.52 6.16
C LEU A 101 12.02 5.63 5.92
N SER A 102 12.25 5.94 4.65
CA SER A 102 13.00 7.12 4.23
C SER A 102 12.23 8.40 4.59
N ASP A 103 12.94 9.54 4.60
CA ASP A 103 12.31 10.82 4.90
C ASP A 103 11.32 11.23 3.80
N TYR A 104 11.62 10.94 2.53
CA TYR A 104 10.69 11.11 1.41
C TYR A 104 9.38 10.31 1.62
N GLU A 105 9.45 9.05 2.04
CA GLU A 105 8.25 8.24 2.26
C GLU A 105 7.40 8.78 3.41
N LYS A 106 8.05 9.28 4.48
CA LYS A 106 7.34 9.95 5.58
C LYS A 106 6.65 11.22 5.08
N GLU A 107 7.32 12.03 4.26
CA GLU A 107 6.75 13.24 3.66
C GLU A 107 5.52 12.93 2.79
N VAL A 108 5.57 11.87 1.97
CA VAL A 108 4.40 11.45 1.18
C VAL A 108 3.26 11.00 2.10
N LEU A 109 3.53 10.17 3.11
CA LEU A 109 2.52 9.72 4.06
C LEU A 109 1.90 10.89 4.85
N ASP A 110 2.73 11.86 5.27
CA ASP A 110 2.32 13.09 5.94
C ASP A 110 1.48 13.98 5.02
N GLY A 111 1.86 14.11 3.75
CA GLY A 111 1.11 14.87 2.75
C GLY A 111 -0.26 14.26 2.46
N ILE A 112 -0.33 12.94 2.31
CA ILE A 112 -1.60 12.21 2.14
C ILE A 112 -2.48 12.37 3.38
N ASP A 113 -1.94 12.19 4.57
CA ASP A 113 -2.70 12.42 5.80
C ASP A 113 -3.19 13.86 5.88
N SER A 114 -2.31 14.85 5.71
CA SER A 114 -2.68 16.27 5.78
C SER A 114 -3.83 16.63 4.83
N LYS A 115 -3.83 16.05 3.62
CA LYS A 115 -4.87 16.28 2.62
C LYS A 115 -6.20 15.58 2.95
N PHE A 116 -6.15 14.38 3.52
CA PHE A 116 -7.33 13.54 3.73
C PHE A 116 -7.66 13.28 5.20
N HIS A 117 -7.06 14.03 6.13
CA HIS A 117 -7.15 13.79 7.58
C HIS A 117 -8.60 13.74 8.05
N ASN A 118 -9.39 14.71 7.59
CA ASN A 118 -10.80 14.87 7.95
C ASN A 118 -11.77 14.13 7.02
N TYR A 119 -11.27 13.45 5.98
CA TYR A 119 -12.12 12.68 5.07
C TYR A 119 -12.59 11.41 5.76
N THR A 120 -13.86 11.05 5.55
CA THR A 120 -14.38 9.73 5.91
C THR A 120 -13.91 8.68 4.91
N PHE A 121 -14.14 7.39 5.23
CA PHE A 121 -13.87 6.33 4.26
C PHE A 121 -14.75 6.47 3.00
N THR A 122 -15.97 7.01 3.13
CA THR A 122 -16.87 7.25 1.98
C THR A 122 -16.32 8.35 1.08
N ASP A 123 -15.86 9.46 1.64
CA ASP A 123 -15.26 10.56 0.86
C ASP A 123 -14.03 10.08 0.07
N LEU A 124 -13.23 9.17 0.66
CA LEU A 124 -12.08 8.57 -0.03
C LEU A 124 -12.49 7.57 -1.13
N ILE A 125 -13.62 6.85 -0.96
CA ILE A 125 -14.18 6.03 -2.04
C ILE A 125 -14.57 6.93 -3.22
N GLU A 126 -15.31 8.01 -2.96
CA GLU A 126 -15.72 8.96 -4.00
C GLU A 126 -14.51 9.62 -4.67
N TYR A 127 -13.53 10.05 -3.87
CA TYR A 127 -12.30 10.66 -4.39
C TYR A 127 -11.55 9.68 -5.30
N THR A 128 -11.35 8.43 -4.88
CA THR A 128 -10.61 7.45 -5.67
C THR A 128 -11.36 7.04 -6.94
N HIS A 129 -12.68 6.95 -6.91
CA HIS A 129 -13.48 6.76 -8.14
C HIS A 129 -13.35 7.93 -9.13
N ALA A 130 -13.26 9.17 -8.63
CA ALA A 130 -13.17 10.35 -9.47
C ALA A 130 -11.74 10.63 -10.00
N ASN A 131 -10.70 10.26 -9.25
CA ASN A 131 -9.33 10.71 -9.51
C ASN A 131 -8.33 9.60 -9.87
N CYS A 132 -8.74 8.32 -9.84
CA CYS A 132 -7.87 7.20 -10.19
C CYS A 132 -8.45 6.46 -11.41
N PRO A 133 -8.22 6.95 -12.65
CA PRO A 133 -8.83 6.38 -13.85
C PRO A 133 -8.32 4.97 -14.19
N GLU A 134 -7.22 4.52 -13.58
CA GLU A 134 -6.78 3.13 -13.61
C GLU A 134 -7.77 2.18 -12.90
N TRP A 135 -8.59 2.70 -11.98
CA TRP A 135 -9.68 1.95 -11.38
C TRP A 135 -10.84 1.84 -12.38
N LYS A 136 -11.14 0.61 -12.78
CA LYS A 136 -12.30 0.28 -13.61
C LYS A 136 -13.31 -0.47 -12.76
N SER A 137 -14.57 -0.02 -12.79
CA SER A 137 -15.66 -0.64 -12.00
C SER A 137 -15.74 -2.14 -12.27
N PRO A 138 -15.48 -3.00 -11.27
CA PRO A 138 -15.36 -4.43 -11.49
C PRO A 138 -16.72 -5.16 -11.47
N LYS A 139 -17.83 -4.41 -11.40
CA LYS A 139 -19.19 -4.92 -11.17
C LYS A 139 -19.21 -5.83 -9.92
N ASP A 140 -19.35 -7.14 -10.11
CA ASP A 140 -19.40 -8.16 -9.04
C ASP A 140 -18.08 -8.96 -8.90
N SER A 141 -17.01 -8.52 -9.57
CA SER A 141 -15.70 -9.20 -9.57
C SER A 141 -14.63 -8.38 -8.85
N ALA A 142 -13.39 -8.87 -8.92
CA ALA A 142 -12.16 -8.19 -8.55
C ALA A 142 -11.25 -8.14 -9.78
N ILE A 143 -10.81 -6.94 -10.18
CA ILE A 143 -9.96 -6.76 -11.37
C ILE A 143 -8.57 -6.30 -10.93
N PRO A 144 -7.48 -7.01 -11.25
CA PRO A 144 -6.14 -6.54 -10.98
C PRO A 144 -5.87 -5.18 -11.63
N ILE A 145 -5.21 -4.28 -10.90
CA ILE A 145 -4.71 -3.01 -11.44
C ILE A 145 -3.21 -3.18 -11.65
N SER A 146 -2.75 -3.06 -12.89
CA SER A 146 -1.33 -3.17 -13.23
C SER A 146 -0.59 -1.87 -12.94
N ILE A 147 0.72 -1.96 -12.67
CA ILE A 147 1.60 -0.79 -12.55
C ILE A 147 1.55 0.04 -13.83
N GLU A 148 1.57 -0.62 -15.00
CA GLU A 148 1.37 0.03 -16.29
C GLU A 148 0.12 0.92 -16.32
N SER A 149 -1.02 0.43 -15.84
CA SER A 149 -2.27 1.22 -15.83
C SER A 149 -2.21 2.41 -14.90
N ILE A 150 -1.51 2.30 -13.75
CA ILE A 150 -1.28 3.40 -12.82
C ILE A 150 -0.39 4.46 -13.48
N LEU A 151 0.73 4.05 -14.10
CA LEU A 151 1.66 4.97 -14.77
C LEU A 151 1.02 5.66 -16.00
N GLN A 152 0.21 4.93 -16.77
CA GLN A 152 -0.61 5.51 -17.85
C GLN A 152 -1.58 6.57 -17.31
N ALA A 153 -2.27 6.27 -16.20
CA ALA A 153 -3.18 7.20 -15.53
C ALA A 153 -2.48 8.44 -14.94
N LEU A 154 -1.18 8.34 -14.67
CA LEU A 154 -0.32 9.44 -14.24
C LEU A 154 0.28 10.24 -15.42
N GLY A 155 -0.01 9.85 -16.66
CA GLY A 155 0.43 10.55 -17.86
C GLY A 155 1.87 10.24 -18.29
N LYS A 156 2.47 9.14 -17.81
CA LYS A 156 3.79 8.68 -18.27
C LYS A 156 3.69 8.21 -19.72
N SER A 157 4.72 8.50 -20.51
CA SER A 157 4.84 8.04 -21.90
C SER A 157 5.10 6.53 -21.96
N PRO A 158 4.82 5.88 -23.10
CA PRO A 158 5.12 4.44 -23.27
C PRO A 158 6.57 4.08 -22.96
N ASP A 159 7.53 4.92 -23.38
CA ASP A 159 8.96 4.68 -23.16
C ASP A 159 9.32 4.78 -21.67
N GLU A 160 8.77 5.78 -20.95
CA GLU A 160 8.94 5.89 -19.49
C GLU A 160 8.34 4.70 -18.76
N ILE A 161 7.15 4.25 -19.16
CA ILE A 161 6.47 3.11 -18.57
C ILE A 161 7.31 1.84 -18.73
N SER A 162 7.79 1.58 -19.95
CA SER A 162 8.65 0.43 -20.22
C SER A 162 9.91 0.46 -19.36
N PHE A 163 10.59 1.61 -19.28
CA PHE A 163 11.78 1.77 -18.46
C PHE A 163 11.50 1.50 -16.96
N LEU A 164 10.46 2.12 -16.39
CA LEU A 164 10.12 1.96 -14.97
C LEU A 164 9.70 0.53 -14.62
N ILE A 165 8.98 -0.15 -15.52
CA ILE A 165 8.60 -1.55 -15.31
C ILE A 165 9.84 -2.46 -15.35
N GLU A 166 10.76 -2.23 -16.29
CA GLU A 166 12.00 -2.99 -16.38
C GLU A 166 12.87 -2.79 -15.13
N GLU A 167 12.96 -1.57 -14.63
CA GLU A 167 13.68 -1.22 -13.41
C GLU A 167 13.07 -1.91 -12.17
N GLU A 168 11.75 -1.83 -11.98
CA GLU A 168 11.04 -2.49 -10.87
C GLU A 168 11.22 -4.02 -10.92
N LEU A 169 11.19 -4.62 -12.11
CA LEU A 169 11.45 -6.05 -12.30
C LEU A 169 12.88 -6.44 -11.95
N SER A 170 13.87 -5.61 -12.31
CA SER A 170 15.28 -5.83 -11.98
C SER A 170 15.47 -5.79 -10.47
N PHE A 171 14.95 -4.77 -9.78
CA PHE A 171 15.04 -4.67 -8.33
C PHE A 171 14.36 -5.83 -7.61
N ALA A 172 13.18 -6.25 -8.07
CA ALA A 172 12.48 -7.40 -7.48
C ALA A 172 13.27 -8.71 -7.63
N GLN A 173 13.99 -8.90 -8.75
CA GLN A 173 14.85 -10.07 -8.96
C GLN A 173 16.07 -10.05 -8.04
N GLU A 174 16.69 -8.88 -7.86
CA GLU A 174 17.82 -8.71 -6.95
C GLU A 174 17.43 -8.98 -5.49
N GLU A 175 16.29 -8.42 -5.04
CA GLU A 175 15.77 -8.69 -3.69
C GLU A 175 15.47 -10.19 -3.48
N ALA A 176 14.87 -10.85 -4.47
CA ALA A 176 14.58 -12.29 -4.40
C ALA A 176 15.87 -13.12 -4.32
N ALA A 177 16.90 -12.76 -5.08
CA ALA A 177 18.20 -13.43 -5.04
C ALA A 177 18.90 -13.25 -3.67
N LEU A 178 18.87 -12.04 -3.12
CA LEU A 178 19.42 -11.73 -1.80
C LEU A 178 18.69 -12.49 -0.68
N ALA A 179 17.35 -12.57 -0.74
CA ALA A 179 16.56 -13.32 0.21
C ALA A 179 16.92 -14.82 0.20
N GLN A 180 17.05 -15.42 -0.99
CA GLN A 180 17.47 -16.81 -1.14
C GLN A 180 18.87 -17.07 -0.56
N LEU A 181 19.83 -16.14 -0.79
CA LEU A 181 21.16 -16.23 -0.20
C LEU A 181 21.14 -16.12 1.33
N SER A 182 20.25 -15.29 1.88
CA SER A 182 20.08 -15.18 3.33
C SER A 182 19.49 -16.44 3.93
N GLU A 183 18.53 -17.09 3.27
CA GLU A 183 17.94 -18.36 3.71
C GLU A 183 18.94 -19.52 3.65
N LEU A 184 19.84 -19.53 2.66
CA LEU A 184 20.91 -20.52 2.54
C LEU A 184 22.00 -20.40 3.61
N ASN A 185 22.18 -19.20 4.17
CA ASN A 185 23.20 -18.89 5.16
C ASN A 185 22.68 -18.81 6.61
N ALA A 186 21.37 -19.03 6.82
CA ALA A 186 20.71 -19.04 8.13
C ALA A 186 20.53 -20.48 8.66
#